data_AF-A0A7R9W4P9-F1
#
_entry.id   AF-A0A7R9W4P9-F1
#
_cell.length_a   1.000
_cell.length_b   1.000
_cell.length_c   1.000
_cell.angle_alpha   90.00
_cell.angle_beta   90.00
_cell.angle_gamma   90.00
#
_symmetry.space_group_name_H-M   'P 1'
#
loop_
_entity.id
_entity.type
_entity.pdbx_description
1 polymer ?
#
loop_
_entity_poly.entity_id
_entity_poly.type
_entity_poly.pdbx_seq_one_letter_code
_entity_poly.pdbx_strand_id
1 'polypeptide(L)'
;RGGGDAGAADFHNFREWGVEILVKFREKSSLQVLSAQVQSGGERSVSTIMYLMALQDLMVSPFRCVDEINQGLDDRNERLVFKRIVANSTLPSPDPAVPDKHSGQYFLITPKLLPNLTDMENENVTVLCILNGPHNFKHYGDWNVGKFLEKRGVEDGDLKEEEEEEEGEDEDEDEDEDEGSPGENESLRRKKRKVQD
;
A
#
# COMPACT_ATOMS: atom_id res chain seq x y z
N ARG A 1 25.27 25.87 -47.21
CA ARG A 1 26.28 26.18 -46.16
C ARG A 1 25.85 27.49 -45.50
N GLY A 2 25.60 27.63 -44.21
CA GLY A 2 25.57 26.73 -43.05
C GLY A 2 24.47 27.26 -42.10
N GLY A 3 23.79 26.38 -41.36
CA GLY A 3 24.12 26.12 -39.94
C GLY A 3 23.35 27.14 -39.09
N GLY A 4 22.20 26.83 -38.51
CA GLY A 4 21.99 25.70 -37.61
C GLY A 4 22.40 26.15 -36.22
N ASP A 5 21.54 26.93 -35.57
CA ASP A 5 21.63 27.17 -34.12
C ASP A 5 20.23 26.97 -33.56
N ALA A 6 19.89 25.69 -33.35
CA ALA A 6 18.76 25.32 -32.52
C ALA A 6 19.17 25.74 -31.12
N GLY A 7 18.56 26.82 -30.63
CA GLY A 7 18.89 27.47 -29.37
C GLY A 7 19.11 26.44 -28.28
N ALA A 8 20.34 26.41 -27.76
CA ALA A 8 20.62 25.76 -26.51
C ALA A 8 19.63 26.33 -25.48
N ALA A 9 18.69 25.49 -25.05
CA ALA A 9 17.81 25.85 -23.95
C ALA A 9 18.69 26.34 -22.81
N ASP A 10 18.43 27.55 -22.32
CA ASP A 10 19.26 28.20 -21.32
C ASP A 10 19.09 27.44 -19.99
N PHE A 11 19.91 26.39 -19.80
CA PHE A 11 19.87 25.47 -18.66
C PHE A 11 20.16 26.14 -17.31
N HIS A 12 20.31 27.47 -17.28
CA HIS A 12 20.72 28.23 -16.11
C HIS A 12 19.58 28.91 -15.34
N ASN A 13 18.35 28.91 -15.86
CA ASN A 13 17.21 29.49 -15.13
C ASN A 13 16.48 28.45 -14.26
N PHE A 14 17.08 28.08 -13.12
CA PHE A 14 16.49 27.15 -12.15
C PHE A 14 15.11 27.58 -11.62
N ARG A 15 14.72 28.85 -11.78
CA ARG A 15 13.39 29.34 -11.38
C ARG A 15 12.25 28.77 -12.25
N GLU A 16 12.56 28.31 -13.45
CA GLU A 16 11.58 27.75 -14.38
C GLU A 16 11.44 26.23 -14.24
N TRP A 17 12.25 25.61 -13.37
CA TRP A 17 12.24 24.16 -13.18
C TRP A 17 11.14 23.75 -12.20
N GLY A 18 10.48 22.64 -12.52
CA GLY A 18 9.46 22.02 -11.70
C GLY A 18 9.55 20.51 -11.77
N VAL A 19 8.77 19.85 -10.92
CA VAL A 19 8.62 18.39 -10.94
C VAL A 19 7.21 18.08 -11.42
N GLU A 20 7.11 17.34 -12.52
CA GLU A 20 5.86 16.74 -12.96
C GLU A 20 5.86 15.25 -12.61
N ILE A 21 4.83 14.81 -11.88
CA ILE A 21 4.65 13.40 -11.54
C ILE A 21 3.72 12.80 -12.60
N LEU A 22 4.22 11.82 -13.34
CA LEU A 22 3.43 11.06 -14.31
C LEU A 22 2.91 9.78 -13.66
N VAL A 23 1.62 9.52 -13.82
CA VAL A 23 0.92 8.39 -13.19
C VAL A 23 0.12 7.59 -14.23
N LYS A 24 -0.08 6.32 -13.91
CA LYS A 24 -0.86 5.37 -14.71
C LYS A 24 -1.43 4.31 -13.79
N PHE A 25 -2.76 4.23 -13.70
CA PHE A 25 -3.46 3.30 -12.80
C PHE A 25 -3.98 2.05 -13.50
N ARG A 26 -4.01 2.04 -14.85
CA ARG A 26 -4.43 0.89 -15.65
C ARG A 26 -3.36 0.53 -16.64
N GLU A 27 -3.07 -0.75 -16.83
CA GLU A 27 -2.00 -1.21 -17.71
C GLU A 27 -2.16 -0.77 -19.17
N LYS A 28 -3.39 -0.64 -19.66
CA LYS A 28 -3.68 -0.21 -21.04
C LYS A 28 -3.76 1.31 -21.23
N SER A 29 -3.73 2.13 -20.18
CA SER A 29 -3.83 3.60 -20.33
C SER A 29 -2.49 4.26 -20.66
N SER A 30 -2.51 5.49 -21.17
CA SER A 30 -1.30 6.30 -21.30
C SER A 30 -0.84 6.83 -19.94
N LEU A 31 0.44 7.17 -19.83
CA LEU A 31 0.95 7.99 -18.71
C LEU A 31 0.32 9.38 -18.80
N GLN A 32 -0.16 9.87 -17.67
CA GLN A 32 -0.79 11.18 -17.56
C GLN A 32 -0.16 11.96 -16.41
N VAL A 33 -0.12 13.29 -16.55
CA VAL A 33 0.32 14.17 -15.46
C VAL A 33 -0.68 14.06 -14.31
N LEU A 34 -0.17 13.90 -13.09
CA LEU A 34 -0.96 13.87 -11.88
C LEU A 34 -1.69 15.21 -11.72
N SER A 35 -3.02 15.20 -11.87
CA SER A 35 -3.87 16.38 -11.85
C SER A 35 -5.21 16.11 -11.16
N ALA A 36 -5.73 17.15 -10.50
CA ALA A 36 -7.06 17.12 -9.89
C ALA A 36 -8.21 16.90 -10.91
N GLN A 37 -7.98 17.19 -12.19
CA GLN A 37 -8.99 17.08 -13.24
C GLN A 37 -9.17 15.67 -13.78
N VAL A 38 -8.14 14.82 -13.62
CA VAL A 38 -8.08 13.50 -14.28
C VAL A 38 -8.14 12.36 -13.27
N GLN A 39 -7.45 12.51 -12.13
CA GLN A 39 -7.37 11.48 -11.10
C GLN A 39 -8.34 11.75 -9.95
N SER A 40 -8.81 10.69 -9.30
CA SER A 40 -9.64 10.77 -8.10
C SER A 40 -8.88 11.36 -6.90
N GLY A 41 -9.60 11.70 -5.82
CA GLY A 41 -8.96 12.12 -4.57
C GLY A 41 -7.99 11.07 -4.02
N GLY A 42 -8.42 9.81 -3.98
CA GLY A 42 -7.62 8.71 -3.46
C GLY A 42 -6.39 8.42 -4.31
N GLU A 43 -6.54 8.39 -5.63
CA GLU A 43 -5.43 8.20 -6.57
C GLU A 43 -4.33 9.25 -6.41
N ARG A 44 -4.73 10.51 -6.20
CA ARG A 44 -3.79 11.61 -5.96
C ARG A 44 -3.06 11.47 -4.63
N SER A 45 -3.79 11.11 -3.58
CA SER A 45 -3.21 10.86 -2.27
C SER A 45 -2.20 9.71 -2.32
N VAL A 46 -2.56 8.56 -2.88
CA VAL A 46 -1.66 7.39 -3.03
C VAL A 46 -0.41 7.76 -3.81
N SER A 47 -0.56 8.44 -4.95
CA SER A 47 0.59 8.82 -5.78
C SER A 47 1.54 9.76 -5.06
N THR A 48 0.98 10.73 -4.33
CA THR A 48 1.76 11.70 -3.54
C THR A 48 2.51 10.99 -2.42
N ILE A 49 1.84 10.10 -1.69
CA ILE A 49 2.44 9.31 -0.61
C ILE A 49 3.58 8.45 -1.16
N MET A 50 3.35 7.70 -2.24
CA MET A 50 4.38 6.86 -2.85
C MET A 50 5.59 7.66 -3.33
N TYR A 51 5.38 8.86 -3.88
CA TYR A 51 6.46 9.77 -4.24
C TYR A 51 7.26 10.21 -3.01
N LEU A 52 6.59 10.66 -1.94
CA LEU A 52 7.25 11.08 -0.70
C LEU A 52 8.02 9.92 -0.05
N MET A 53 7.49 8.70 -0.14
CA MET A 53 8.13 7.48 0.34
C MET A 53 9.40 7.14 -0.43
N ALA A 54 9.39 7.30 -1.76
CA ALA A 54 10.58 7.12 -2.59
C ALA A 54 11.70 8.12 -2.25
N LEU A 55 11.35 9.28 -1.68
CA LEU A 55 12.32 10.28 -1.22
C LEU A 55 12.80 10.04 0.22
N GLN A 56 12.23 9.08 0.96
CA GLN A 56 12.54 8.92 2.38
C GLN A 56 14.02 8.62 2.63
N ASP A 57 14.65 7.81 1.79
CA ASP A 57 16.09 7.47 1.90
C ASP A 57 17.01 8.68 1.66
N LEU A 58 16.51 9.73 1.01
CA LEU A 58 17.25 10.98 0.79
C LEU A 58 17.12 11.95 1.97
N MET A 59 16.14 11.74 2.85
CA MET A 59 15.88 12.63 3.97
C MET A 59 16.79 12.30 5.18
N VAL A 60 17.44 13.34 5.72
CA VAL A 60 18.43 13.24 6.81
C VAL A 60 17.78 13.16 8.21
N SER A 61 16.45 13.28 8.31
CA SER A 61 15.77 13.33 9.61
C SER A 61 15.86 11.99 10.36
N PRO A 62 16.24 11.97 11.66
CA PRO A 62 16.34 10.75 12.45
C PRO A 62 14.98 10.12 12.77
N PHE A 63 13.88 10.87 12.64
CA PHE A 63 12.52 10.36 12.76
C PHE A 63 11.56 11.05 11.78
N ARG A 64 10.43 10.38 11.52
CA ARG A 64 9.31 10.89 10.71
C ARG A 64 8.03 10.64 11.47
N CYS A 65 7.15 11.65 11.48
CA CYS A 65 5.78 11.50 11.92
C CYS A 65 4.86 11.70 10.73
N VAL A 66 3.89 10.80 10.62
CA VAL A 66 2.85 10.84 9.61
C VAL A 66 1.53 10.68 10.33
N ASP A 67 0.60 11.59 10.03
CA ASP A 67 -0.74 11.61 10.59
C ASP A 67 -1.77 11.62 9.45
N GLU A 68 -2.92 10.98 9.67
CA GLU A 68 -4.07 10.93 8.77
C GLU A 68 -3.78 10.48 7.33
N ILE A 69 -2.70 9.73 7.10
CA ILE A 69 -2.26 9.32 5.76
C ILE A 69 -3.26 8.44 5.00
N ASN A 70 -4.16 7.81 5.75
CA ASN A 70 -5.17 6.90 5.27
C ASN A 70 -6.57 7.52 5.17
N GLN A 71 -6.73 8.83 5.40
CA GLN A 71 -8.02 9.48 5.18
C GLN A 71 -8.26 9.76 3.69
N GLY A 72 -9.48 9.47 3.22
CA GLY A 72 -9.87 9.72 1.83
C GLY A 72 -9.35 8.71 0.82
N LEU A 73 -8.87 7.55 1.28
CA LEU A 73 -8.54 6.37 0.48
C LEU A 73 -9.61 5.28 0.68
N ASP A 74 -9.80 4.44 -0.34
CA ASP A 74 -10.46 3.16 -0.18
C ASP A 74 -9.55 2.14 0.52
N ASP A 75 -10.14 1.05 1.02
CA ASP A 75 -9.43 0.06 1.85
C ASP A 75 -8.29 -0.64 1.10
N ARG A 76 -8.42 -0.85 -0.22
CA ARG A 76 -7.37 -1.46 -1.06
C ARG A 76 -6.14 -0.56 -1.13
N ASN A 77 -6.34 0.71 -1.45
CA ASN A 77 -5.28 1.70 -1.56
C ASN A 77 -4.62 1.98 -0.21
N GLU A 78 -5.42 2.07 0.85
CA GLU A 78 -4.93 2.21 2.22
C GLU A 78 -4.03 1.04 2.62
N ARG A 79 -4.43 -0.20 2.35
CA ARG A 79 -3.62 -1.39 2.64
C ARG A 79 -2.28 -1.37 1.89
N LEU A 80 -2.29 -0.99 0.60
CA LEU A 80 -1.07 -0.88 -0.19
C LEU A 80 -0.10 0.17 0.39
N VAL A 81 -0.63 1.34 0.78
CA VAL A 81 0.17 2.40 1.40
C VAL A 81 0.76 1.93 2.73
N PHE A 82 -0.04 1.31 3.59
CA PHE A 82 0.42 0.76 4.86
C PHE A 82 1.53 -0.26 4.69
N LYS A 83 1.34 -1.25 3.81
CA LYS A 83 2.34 -2.27 3.49
C LYS A 83 3.67 -1.64 3.09
N ARG A 84 3.62 -0.61 2.24
CA ARG A 84 4.82 0.10 1.80
C ARG A 84 5.49 0.88 2.94
N ILE A 85 4.71 1.50 3.82
CA ILE A 85 5.24 2.28 4.96
C ILE A 85 6.00 1.35 5.90
N VAL A 86 5.38 0.22 6.25
CA VAL A 86 6.02 -0.78 7.10
C VAL A 86 7.30 -1.27 6.44
N ALA A 87 7.21 -1.74 5.19
CA ALA A 87 8.38 -2.22 4.45
C ALA A 87 9.53 -1.23 4.50
N ASN A 88 9.32 0.04 4.11
CA ASN A 88 10.37 1.05 4.08
C ASN A 88 10.94 1.41 5.46
N SER A 89 10.12 1.34 6.51
CA SER A 89 10.50 1.73 7.87
C SER A 89 11.21 0.61 8.63
N THR A 90 11.01 -0.65 8.21
CA THR A 90 11.59 -1.84 8.84
C THR A 90 12.71 -2.47 8.03
N LEU A 91 13.15 -1.85 6.92
CA LEU A 91 14.29 -2.35 6.16
C LEU A 91 15.55 -2.35 7.05
N PRO A 92 16.30 -3.47 7.09
CA PRO A 92 17.56 -3.52 7.80
C PRO A 92 18.58 -2.59 7.13
N SER A 93 19.68 -2.30 7.84
CA SER A 93 20.74 -1.52 7.24
C SER A 93 21.25 -2.16 5.94
N PRO A 94 21.42 -1.39 4.85
CA PRO A 94 22.01 -1.89 3.61
C PRO A 94 23.45 -2.39 3.80
N ASP A 95 24.14 -1.92 4.84
CA ASP A 95 25.50 -2.30 5.18
C ASP A 95 25.50 -3.06 6.52
N PRO A 96 25.75 -4.39 6.52
CA PRO A 96 25.81 -5.18 7.75
C PRO A 96 26.88 -4.70 8.74
N ALA A 97 27.89 -3.95 8.28
CA ALA A 97 28.93 -3.39 9.14
C ALA A 97 28.45 -2.15 9.91
N VAL A 98 27.32 -1.55 9.54
CA VAL A 98 26.76 -0.34 10.15
C VAL A 98 25.27 -0.58 10.48
N PRO A 99 24.95 -1.45 11.45
CA PRO A 99 23.57 -1.85 11.76
C PRO A 99 22.65 -0.66 12.11
N ASP A 100 23.21 0.43 12.63
CA ASP A 100 22.47 1.64 13.01
C ASP A 100 22.11 2.54 11.81
N LYS A 101 22.61 2.23 10.59
CA LYS A 101 22.27 2.98 9.38
C LYS A 101 20.95 2.47 8.82
N HIS A 102 19.86 2.81 9.51
CA HIS A 102 18.48 2.55 9.11
C HIS A 102 17.80 3.84 8.62
N SER A 103 16.62 3.72 8.00
CA SER A 103 15.88 4.82 7.40
C SER A 103 15.31 5.85 8.40
N GLY A 104 15.67 5.82 9.68
CA GLY A 104 15.11 6.65 10.77
C GLY A 104 13.84 6.04 11.40
N GLN A 105 13.44 6.52 12.58
CA GLN A 105 12.24 6.03 13.27
C GLN A 105 10.95 6.55 12.60
N TYR A 106 9.93 5.71 12.45
CA TYR A 106 8.66 6.11 11.84
C TYR A 106 7.51 6.05 12.85
N PHE A 107 6.83 7.17 13.04
CA PHE A 107 5.60 7.27 13.80
C PHE A 107 4.44 7.44 12.83
N LEU A 108 3.53 6.47 12.84
CA LEU A 108 2.29 6.52 12.10
C LEU A 108 1.13 6.70 13.07
N ILE A 109 0.43 7.83 12.94
CA ILE A 109 -0.74 8.17 13.72
C ILE A 109 -1.93 8.05 12.79
N THR A 110 -2.92 7.27 13.22
CA THR A 110 -4.13 7.06 12.46
C THR A 110 -5.33 6.88 13.40
N PRO A 111 -6.48 7.50 13.11
CA PRO A 111 -7.74 7.19 13.78
C PRO A 111 -8.42 5.93 13.24
N LYS A 112 -8.00 5.45 12.05
CA LYS A 112 -8.57 4.29 11.34
C LYS A 112 -7.52 3.17 11.31
N LEU A 113 -7.85 2.01 11.89
CA LEU A 113 -7.07 0.79 11.70
C LEU A 113 -7.85 -0.09 10.73
N LEU A 114 -7.21 -0.53 9.65
CA LEU A 114 -7.77 -1.57 8.80
C LEU A 114 -7.65 -2.92 9.52
N PRO A 115 -8.68 -3.78 9.40
CA PRO A 115 -8.54 -5.17 9.79
C PRO A 115 -7.50 -5.89 8.91
N ASN A 116 -6.93 -6.96 9.44
CA ASN A 116 -6.02 -7.89 8.75
C ASN A 116 -4.81 -7.19 8.12
N LEU A 117 -4.19 -6.24 8.85
CA LEU A 117 -2.92 -5.62 8.48
C LEU A 117 -1.74 -6.54 8.86
N THR A 118 -1.67 -7.73 8.26
CA THR A 118 -0.64 -8.75 8.55
C THR A 118 0.79 -8.24 8.35
N ASP A 119 1.01 -7.30 7.43
CA ASP A 119 2.30 -6.65 7.24
C ASP A 119 2.81 -5.92 8.50
N MET A 120 1.93 -5.55 9.44
CA MET A 120 2.31 -4.95 10.74
C MET A 120 2.83 -5.98 11.76
N GLU A 121 2.71 -7.27 11.48
CA GLU A 121 3.27 -8.36 12.31
C GLU A 121 4.78 -8.48 12.10
N ASN A 122 5.50 -7.42 12.47
CA ASN A 122 6.95 -7.31 12.36
C ASN A 122 7.53 -6.95 13.73
N GLU A 123 8.61 -7.61 14.14
CA GLU A 123 9.26 -7.36 15.44
C GLU A 123 9.75 -5.91 15.61
N ASN A 124 9.99 -5.19 14.50
CA ASN A 124 10.41 -3.79 14.50
C ASN A 124 9.23 -2.81 14.51
N VAL A 125 7.99 -3.30 14.55
CA VAL A 125 6.77 -2.49 14.61
C VAL A 125 6.18 -2.59 16.02
N THR A 126 5.83 -1.43 16.59
CA THR A 126 5.11 -1.36 17.86
C THR A 126 3.78 -0.66 17.64
N VAL A 127 2.69 -1.34 17.97
CA VAL A 127 1.33 -0.78 17.88
C VAL A 127 0.92 -0.24 19.25
N LEU A 128 0.55 1.04 19.29
CA LEU A 128 0.08 1.72 20.50
C LEU A 128 -1.38 2.14 20.31
N CYS A 129 -2.28 1.49 21.04
CA CYS A 129 -3.70 1.88 21.05
C CYS A 129 -3.97 2.87 22.19
N ILE A 130 -4.36 4.09 21.85
CA ILE A 130 -4.72 5.13 22.83
C ILE A 130 -6.22 5.04 23.12
N LEU A 131 -6.57 4.61 24.33
CA LEU A 131 -7.95 4.53 24.80
C LEU A 131 -8.22 5.73 25.74
N ASN A 132 -9.13 6.62 25.38
CA ASN A 132 -9.51 7.78 26.20
C ASN A 132 -11.03 7.92 26.37
N GLY A 133 -11.72 6.80 26.54
CA GLY A 133 -13.18 6.77 26.72
C GLY A 133 -13.62 6.87 28.19
N PRO A 134 -14.85 7.33 28.47
CA PRO A 134 -15.41 7.40 29.83
C PRO A 134 -15.58 6.03 30.52
N HIS A 135 -15.57 4.95 29.73
CA HIS A 135 -15.69 3.57 30.20
C HIS A 135 -14.36 2.79 30.10
N ASN A 136 -13.23 3.51 30.07
CA ASN A 136 -11.91 2.89 30.04
C ASN A 136 -11.54 2.27 31.40
N PHE A 137 -10.45 1.50 31.42
CA PHE A 137 -9.87 0.97 32.65
C PHE A 137 -9.59 2.07 33.66
N LYS A 138 -9.84 1.80 34.95
CA LYS A 138 -9.62 2.77 36.02
C LYS A 138 -8.12 3.06 36.22
N HIS A 139 -7.28 2.04 36.03
CA HIS A 139 -5.82 2.18 36.03
C HIS A 139 -5.26 1.69 34.69
N TYR A 140 -4.26 2.41 34.17
CA TYR A 140 -3.60 2.04 32.91
C TYR A 140 -2.97 0.63 32.93
N GLY A 141 -2.56 0.16 34.11
CA GLY A 141 -1.99 -1.17 34.31
C GLY A 141 -3.02 -2.32 34.33
N ASP A 142 -4.31 -2.01 34.33
CA ASP A 142 -5.36 -3.05 34.29
C ASP A 142 -5.52 -3.64 32.87
N TRP A 143 -4.99 -2.97 31.84
CA TRP A 143 -4.97 -3.46 30.48
C TRP A 143 -4.03 -4.67 30.34
N ASN A 144 -4.52 -5.73 29.71
CA ASN A 144 -3.73 -6.92 29.41
C ASN A 144 -4.22 -7.56 28.11
N VAL A 145 -3.36 -7.62 27.11
CA VAL A 145 -3.69 -8.15 25.77
C VAL A 145 -4.04 -9.64 25.84
N GLY A 146 -3.28 -10.45 26.59
CA GLY A 146 -3.55 -11.89 26.73
C GLY A 146 -4.95 -12.18 27.26
N LYS A 147 -5.34 -11.54 28.37
CA LYS A 147 -6.71 -11.65 28.93
C LYS A 147 -7.80 -11.16 27.96
N PHE A 148 -7.47 -10.22 27.08
CA PHE A 148 -8.41 -9.72 26.08
C PHE A 148 -8.62 -10.73 24.95
N LEU A 149 -7.54 -11.36 24.46
CA LEU A 149 -7.58 -12.41 23.44
C LEU A 149 -8.29 -13.67 23.96
N GLU A 150 -7.97 -14.11 25.18
CA GLU A 150 -8.64 -15.24 25.85
C GLU A 150 -10.17 -15.06 25.89
N LYS A 151 -10.63 -13.85 26.20
CA LYS A 151 -12.08 -13.53 26.25
C LYS A 151 -12.75 -13.54 24.89
N ARG A 152 -11.99 -13.36 23.80
CA ARG A 152 -12.51 -13.41 22.43
C ARG A 152 -12.49 -14.81 21.84
N GLY A 153 -11.90 -15.79 22.54
CA GLY A 153 -11.83 -17.17 22.06
C GLY A 153 -10.95 -17.34 20.83
N VAL A 154 -9.99 -16.43 20.62
CA VAL A 154 -9.01 -16.55 19.52
C VAL A 154 -7.88 -17.43 20.04
N GLU A 155 -7.80 -18.67 19.58
CA GLU A 155 -6.59 -19.49 19.72
C GLU A 155 -5.63 -19.17 18.57
N ASP A 156 -4.30 -19.23 18.81
CA ASP A 156 -3.25 -18.86 17.84
C ASP A 156 -3.33 -19.60 16.47
N GLY A 157 -4.21 -20.60 16.33
CA GLY A 157 -4.38 -21.41 15.13
C GLY A 157 -5.46 -20.94 14.14
N ASP A 158 -6.44 -20.14 14.57
CA ASP A 158 -7.66 -19.87 13.76
C ASP A 158 -7.49 -18.76 12.70
N LEU A 159 -6.36 -18.05 12.71
CA LEU A 159 -6.09 -16.93 11.78
C LEU A 159 -5.64 -17.36 10.37
N LYS A 160 -5.44 -18.66 10.13
CA LYS A 160 -4.92 -19.19 8.85
C LYS A 160 -6.01 -19.63 7.86
N GLU A 161 -7.26 -19.80 8.31
CA GLU A 161 -8.33 -20.35 7.46
C GLU A 161 -9.07 -19.27 6.64
N GLU A 162 -8.95 -17.98 7.00
CA GLU A 162 -9.56 -16.88 6.21
C GLU A 162 -8.76 -16.54 4.93
N GLU A 163 -7.54 -17.08 4.75
CA GLU A 163 -6.67 -16.75 3.60
C GLU A 163 -7.08 -17.42 2.27
N GLU A 164 -7.89 -18.49 2.29
CA GLU A 164 -8.24 -19.23 1.06
C GLU A 164 -9.54 -18.76 0.37
N GLU A 165 -10.38 -17.95 1.04
CA GLU A 165 -11.69 -17.55 0.49
C GLU A 165 -11.67 -16.26 -0.34
N GLU A 166 -10.64 -15.39 -0.22
CA GLU A 166 -10.56 -14.12 -0.97
C GLU A 166 -9.86 -14.20 -2.35
N GLU A 167 -9.22 -15.31 -2.73
CA GLU A 167 -8.58 -15.47 -4.07
C GLU A 167 -9.56 -15.91 -5.19
N GLY A 168 -10.87 -15.89 -4.93
CA GLY A 168 -11.87 -16.58 -5.76
C GLY A 168 -12.90 -15.72 -6.48
N GLU A 169 -12.72 -14.42 -6.69
CA GLU A 169 -13.70 -13.59 -7.42
C GLU A 169 -13.02 -12.56 -8.32
N ASP A 170 -12.50 -13.02 -9.46
CA ASP A 170 -12.23 -12.19 -10.65
C ASP A 170 -12.48 -13.06 -11.91
N GLU A 171 -13.74 -13.41 -12.18
CA GLU A 171 -14.22 -13.70 -13.54
C GLU A 171 -15.15 -12.55 -13.93
N ASP A 172 -14.61 -11.59 -14.69
CA ASP A 172 -15.39 -10.52 -15.32
C ASP A 172 -16.42 -11.14 -16.30
N GLU A 173 -17.70 -11.17 -15.90
CA GLU A 173 -18.84 -11.37 -16.78
C GLU A 173 -19.13 -10.07 -17.54
N ASP A 174 -18.46 -9.86 -18.69
CA ASP A 174 -18.91 -8.90 -19.69
C ASP A 174 -19.97 -9.58 -20.58
N GLU A 175 -21.25 -9.40 -20.22
CA GLU A 175 -22.40 -9.65 -21.10
C GLU A 175 -22.47 -8.57 -22.19
N ASP A 176 -21.88 -8.83 -23.36
CA ASP A 176 -22.21 -8.11 -24.59
C ASP A 176 -23.06 -9.02 -25.49
N GLU A 177 -24.34 -8.65 -25.62
CA GLU A 177 -25.26 -9.16 -26.64
C GLU A 177 -24.73 -8.77 -28.04
N ASP A 178 -24.32 -9.74 -28.86
CA ASP A 178 -24.38 -9.58 -30.32
C ASP A 178 -24.71 -10.90 -31.02
N GLU A 179 -25.68 -10.83 -31.93
CA GLU A 179 -26.27 -11.94 -32.66
C GLU A 179 -25.33 -12.44 -33.77
N GLY A 180 -25.12 -13.77 -33.91
CA GLY A 180 -24.69 -14.32 -35.20
C GLY A 180 -23.91 -15.64 -35.26
N SER A 181 -24.58 -16.78 -35.01
CA SER A 181 -24.45 -18.10 -35.71
C SER A 181 -23.11 -18.89 -35.77
N PRO A 182 -23.16 -20.24 -35.92
CA PRO A 182 -22.26 -21.17 -35.23
C PRO A 182 -21.14 -21.80 -36.08
N GLY A 183 -20.03 -22.16 -35.43
CA GLY A 183 -18.96 -22.98 -36.01
C GLY A 183 -18.08 -23.66 -34.96
N GLU A 184 -18.29 -24.97 -34.80
CA GLU A 184 -17.30 -26.03 -34.52
C GLU A 184 -16.02 -25.70 -33.72
N ASN A 185 -15.89 -26.18 -32.48
CA ASN A 185 -15.16 -27.43 -32.20
C ASN A 185 -15.03 -27.78 -30.71
N GLU A 186 -15.35 -29.04 -30.47
CA GLU A 186 -15.25 -29.83 -29.25
C GLU A 186 -13.81 -30.33 -29.06
N SER A 187 -13.11 -29.93 -27.99
CA SER A 187 -12.10 -30.78 -27.32
C SER A 187 -11.41 -30.06 -26.16
N LEU A 188 -11.10 -30.83 -25.11
CA LEU A 188 -10.24 -30.52 -23.96
C LEU A 188 -10.94 -30.07 -22.65
N ARG A 189 -11.97 -30.82 -22.24
CA ARG A 189 -12.32 -30.96 -20.81
C ARG A 189 -11.98 -32.35 -20.29
N ARG A 190 -10.71 -32.62 -19.95
CA ARG A 190 -10.30 -33.74 -19.06
C ARG A 190 -8.97 -33.45 -18.37
N LYS A 191 -9.01 -32.91 -17.15
CA LYS A 191 -8.09 -33.25 -16.04
C LYS A 191 -8.56 -32.59 -14.73
N LYS A 192 -9.56 -33.21 -14.08
CA LYS A 192 -9.67 -33.21 -12.61
C LYS A 192 -9.67 -34.67 -12.19
N ARG A 193 -8.62 -35.11 -11.48
CA ARG A 193 -8.63 -36.31 -10.63
C ARG A 193 -7.38 -36.38 -9.75
N LYS A 194 -7.64 -36.26 -8.44
CA LYS A 194 -7.01 -36.95 -7.29
C LYS A 194 -5.50 -37.10 -7.27
N VAL A 195 -4.88 -36.56 -6.20
CA VAL A 195 -4.11 -37.39 -5.26
C VAL A 195 -4.38 -36.89 -3.84
N GLN A 196 -4.82 -37.81 -3.00
CA GLN A 196 -4.90 -37.75 -1.55
C GLN A 196 -4.14 -38.99 -1.11
N ASP A 197 -3.07 -38.80 -0.35
CA ASP A 197 -2.44 -39.75 0.59
C ASP A 197 -1.49 -38.95 1.49
#